data_AF-A0A3B9ACM6-F1
#
_entry.id   AF-A0A3B9ACM6-F1
#
_cell.length_a   1.000
_cell.length_b   1.000
_cell.length_c   1.000
_cell.angle_alpha   90.00
_cell.angle_beta   90.00
_cell.angle_gamma   90.00
#
_symmetry.space_group_name_H-M   'P 1'
#
loop_
_entity.id
_entity.type
_entity.pdbx_description
1 polymer ?
#
loop_
_entity_poly.entity_id
_entity_poly.type
_entity_poly.pdbx_seq_one_letter_code
_entity_poly.pdbx_strand_id
1 'polypeptide(L)'
;RTSGSPVLTESKDFSTILFDADCNQLGVVGYLLYHLASSRLGVRAIARARYPDDINPGDAFICNDPHNMGAAHQGDVGIIMPIFYDLGGVETLV
;
A
#
# COMPACT_ATOMS: atom_id res chain seq x y z
N ARG A 1 -16.63 -8.56 -0.40
CA ARG A 1 -16.77 -9.12 -1.77
C ARG A 1 -17.26 -7.97 -2.64
N THR A 2 -16.41 -7.40 -3.49
CA THR A 2 -16.72 -6.14 -4.21
C THR A 2 -16.27 -6.20 -5.66
N SER A 3 -15.13 -6.83 -5.96
CA SER A 3 -14.67 -7.06 -7.33
C SER A 3 -15.55 -8.07 -8.07
N GLY A 4 -15.79 -7.83 -9.37
CA GLY A 4 -16.43 -8.78 -10.29
C GLY A 4 -15.44 -9.69 -11.02
N SER A 5 -14.12 -9.52 -10.81
CA SER A 5 -13.09 -10.32 -11.49
C SER A 5 -12.89 -11.67 -10.80
N PRO A 6 -12.97 -12.81 -11.53
CA PRO A 6 -12.68 -14.14 -10.98
C PRO A 6 -11.24 -14.26 -10.47
N VAL A 7 -10.30 -13.49 -11.03
CA VAL A 7 -8.91 -13.43 -10.57
C VAL A 7 -8.84 -12.98 -9.10
N LEU A 8 -9.66 -12.00 -8.71
CA LEU A 8 -9.70 -11.50 -7.33
C LEU A 8 -10.65 -12.36 -6.46
N THR A 9 -11.79 -12.78 -7.00
CA THR A 9 -12.86 -13.42 -6.21
C THR A 9 -12.66 -14.91 -6.01
N GLU A 10 -12.11 -15.62 -7.01
CA GLU A 10 -11.88 -17.07 -7.00
C GLU A 10 -10.40 -17.38 -6.75
N SER A 11 -9.49 -16.83 -7.55
CA SER A 11 -8.05 -17.09 -7.44
C SER A 11 -7.39 -16.41 -6.24
N LYS A 12 -8.04 -15.40 -5.65
CA LYS A 12 -7.54 -14.61 -4.51
C LYS A 12 -6.21 -13.91 -4.79
N ASP A 13 -6.06 -13.44 -6.01
CA ASP A 13 -4.93 -12.63 -6.43
C ASP A 13 -5.08 -11.18 -5.95
N PHE A 14 -4.94 -11.00 -4.64
CA PHE A 14 -4.83 -9.72 -3.97
C PHE A 14 -4.23 -9.93 -2.58
N SER A 15 -3.69 -8.86 -1.99
CA SER A 15 -3.24 -8.87 -0.60
C SER A 15 -3.44 -7.49 0.00
N THR A 16 -3.60 -7.45 1.32
CA THR A 16 -3.69 -6.22 2.10
C THR A 16 -2.61 -6.27 3.16
N ILE A 17 -1.81 -5.21 3.26
CA ILE A 17 -0.64 -5.15 4.11
C ILE A 17 -0.75 -3.87 4.94
N LEU A 18 -0.43 -3.96 6.23
CA LEU A 18 -0.34 -2.84 7.15
C LEU A 18 1.12 -2.51 7.43
N PHE A 19 1.46 -1.23 7.43
CA PHE A 19 2.79 -0.70 7.72
C PHE A 19 2.72 0.32 8.87
N ASP A 20 3.82 0.50 9.60
CA ASP A 20 4.01 1.68 10.45
C ASP A 20 4.54 2.89 9.64
N ALA A 21 4.58 4.06 10.26
CA ALA A 21 5.14 5.28 9.67
C ALA A 21 6.59 5.15 9.15
N ASP A 22 7.39 4.23 9.71
CA ASP A 22 8.76 3.94 9.26
C ASP A 22 8.81 2.95 8.08
N CYS A 23 7.65 2.64 7.49
CA CYS A 23 7.47 1.68 6.40
C CYS A 23 7.89 0.25 6.77
N ASN A 24 7.83 -0.13 8.04
CA ASN A 24 7.97 -1.51 8.48
C ASN A 24 6.62 -2.22 8.42
N GLN A 25 6.65 -3.45 7.94
CA GLN A 25 5.45 -4.25 7.79
C GLN A 25 5.00 -4.80 9.14
N LEU A 26 3.77 -4.46 9.53
CA LEU A 26 3.14 -4.87 10.79
C LEU A 26 2.29 -6.14 10.62
N GLY A 27 1.65 -6.29 9.46
CA GLY A 27 0.75 -7.43 9.22
C GLY A 27 0.39 -7.58 7.75
N VAL A 28 -0.10 -8.77 7.40
CA VAL A 28 -0.53 -9.12 6.05
C VAL A 28 -1.75 -10.02 6.10
N VAL A 29 -2.69 -9.77 5.19
CA VAL A 29 -3.77 -10.69 4.85
C VAL A 29 -3.72 -10.92 3.35
N GLY A 30 -3.54 -12.17 2.93
CA GLY A 30 -3.44 -12.54 1.53
C GLY A 30 -2.72 -13.87 1.37
N TYR A 31 -2.79 -14.43 0.17
CA TYR A 31 -2.22 -15.74 -0.14
C TYR A 31 -0.95 -15.65 -1.00
N LEU A 32 -0.66 -14.46 -1.53
CA LEU A 32 0.46 -14.22 -2.44
C LEU A 32 1.66 -13.67 -1.69
N LEU A 33 2.57 -14.57 -1.30
CA LEU A 33 3.78 -14.23 -0.54
C LEU A 33 4.66 -13.20 -1.25
N TYR A 34 4.59 -13.12 -2.59
CA TYR A 34 5.32 -12.10 -3.36
C TYR A 34 4.96 -10.68 -2.92
N HIS A 35 3.67 -10.40 -2.64
CA HIS A 35 3.22 -9.08 -2.19
C HIS A 35 3.83 -8.64 -0.86
N LEU A 36 4.37 -9.56 -0.04
CA LEU A 36 5.07 -9.21 1.20
C LEU A 36 6.33 -8.40 0.92
N ALA A 37 7.21 -8.95 0.09
CA ALA A 37 8.47 -8.30 -0.24
C ALA A 37 8.24 -7.07 -1.12
N SER A 38 7.27 -7.15 -2.02
CA SER A 38 7.11 -6.20 -3.10
C SER A 38 6.35 -4.93 -2.67
N SER A 39 5.34 -5.04 -1.80
CA SER A 39 4.59 -3.88 -1.28
C SER A 39 5.47 -2.91 -0.48
N ARG A 40 6.50 -3.41 0.23
CA ARG A 40 7.47 -2.58 0.95
C ARG A 40 8.29 -1.67 0.02
N LEU A 41 8.46 -2.05 -1.25
CA LEU A 41 9.11 -1.18 -2.23
C LEU A 41 8.21 0.00 -2.59
N GLY A 42 6.93 -0.24 -2.85
CA GLY A 42 5.95 0.80 -3.18
C GLY A 42 5.76 1.82 -2.06
N VAL A 43 5.55 1.37 -0.82
CA VAL A 43 5.36 2.28 0.33
C VAL A 43 6.59 3.16 0.54
N ARG A 44 7.79 2.57 0.50
CA ARG A 44 9.03 3.34 0.61
C ARG A 44 9.26 4.28 -0.57
N ALA A 45 8.84 3.90 -1.78
CA ALA A 45 8.98 4.77 -2.95
C ALA A 45 8.12 6.03 -2.78
N ILE A 46 6.89 5.90 -2.29
CA ILE A 46 6.01 7.03 -1.98
C ILE A 46 6.61 7.88 -0.86
N ALA A 47 7.01 7.27 0.25
CA ALA A 47 7.61 7.97 1.39
C ALA A 47 8.90 8.73 1.03
N ARG A 48 9.64 8.28 0.01
CA ARG A 48 10.84 8.97 -0.51
C ARG A 48 10.51 10.07 -1.52
N ALA A 49 9.47 9.87 -2.33
CA ALA A 49 9.11 10.79 -3.42
C ALA A 49 8.34 12.01 -2.92
N ARG A 50 7.69 11.90 -1.76
CA ARG A 50 6.87 12.96 -1.17
C ARG A 50 7.48 13.44 0.13
N TYR A 51 7.46 14.76 0.32
CA TYR A 51 7.71 15.32 1.64
C TYR A 51 6.51 14.98 2.53
N PRO A 52 6.70 14.70 3.84
CA PRO A 52 5.61 14.39 4.76
C PRO A 52 4.46 15.42 4.71
N ASP A 53 4.78 16.70 4.47
CA ASP A 53 3.82 17.80 4.39
C ASP A 53 2.95 17.79 3.11
N ASP A 54 3.28 16.94 2.12
CA ASP A 54 2.54 16.77 0.86
C ASP A 54 1.67 15.50 0.88
N ILE A 55 1.52 14.87 2.05
CA ILE A 55 0.65 13.72 2.30
C ILE A 55 -0.44 14.18 3.27
N ASN A 56 -1.70 14.10 2.85
CA ASN A 56 -2.84 14.59 3.60
C ASN A 56 -3.81 13.45 3.98
N PRO A 57 -4.60 13.63 5.06
CA PRO A 57 -5.67 12.70 5.38
C PRO A 57 -6.62 12.49 4.19
N GLY A 58 -6.84 11.22 3.84
CA GLY A 58 -7.70 10.83 2.72
C GLY A 58 -6.99 10.63 1.39
N ASP A 59 -5.69 10.92 1.29
CA ASP A 59 -4.92 10.65 0.08
C ASP A 59 -4.83 9.14 -0.22
N ALA A 60 -4.79 8.81 -1.51
CA ALA A 60 -4.55 7.47 -2.01
C ALA A 60 -3.57 7.51 -3.18
N PHE A 61 -2.52 6.71 -3.09
CA PHE A 61 -1.48 6.61 -4.11
C PHE A 61 -1.60 5.29 -4.86
N ILE A 62 -1.56 5.35 -6.19
CA ILE A 62 -1.61 4.18 -7.05
C ILE A 62 -0.21 3.91 -7.61
N CYS A 63 0.24 2.67 -7.53
CA CYS A 63 1.52 2.25 -8.11
C CYS A 63 1.40 0.88 -8.80
N ASN A 64 2.03 0.75 -9.97
CA ASN A 64 2.14 -0.51 -10.70
C ASN A 64 3.48 -0.66 -11.44
N ASP A 65 4.49 0.15 -11.10
CA ASP A 65 5.79 0.10 -11.74
C ASP A 65 6.58 -1.15 -11.28
N PRO A 66 6.85 -2.11 -12.19
CA PRO A 66 7.56 -3.32 -11.84
C PRO A 66 9.06 -3.10 -11.59
N HIS A 67 9.60 -1.97 -12.02
CA HIS A 67 11.03 -1.68 -11.88
C HIS A 67 11.36 -1.03 -10.55
N ASN A 68 10.58 -0.03 -10.12
CA ASN A 68 10.96 0.79 -8.96
C ASN A 68 9.99 0.70 -7.77
N MET A 69 8.77 0.19 -7.95
CA MET A 69 7.72 0.22 -6.92
C MET A 69 7.20 -1.16 -6.50
N GLY A 70 7.78 -2.24 -7.02
CA GLY A 70 7.51 -3.59 -6.54
C GLY A 70 6.26 -4.27 -7.09
N ALA A 71 5.69 -3.81 -8.21
CA ALA A 71 4.76 -4.66 -8.95
C ALA A 71 5.52 -5.88 -9.53
N ALA A 72 4.92 -7.08 -9.61
CA ALA A 72 5.59 -8.19 -10.31
C ALA A 72 5.53 -7.96 -11.83
N HIS A 73 4.39 -7.45 -12.27
CA HIS A 73 4.13 -6.99 -13.62
C HIS A 73 3.10 -5.88 -13.63
N GLN A 74 2.89 -5.22 -14.76
CA GLN A 74 2.00 -4.06 -14.90
C GLN A 74 0.53 -4.31 -14.48
N GLY A 75 0.09 -5.58 -14.47
CA GLY A 75 -1.24 -5.98 -14.00
C GLY A 75 -1.43 -5.91 -12.49
N ASP A 76 -0.35 -5.84 -11.70
CA ASP A 76 -0.43 -5.74 -10.25
C ASP A 76 -0.52 -4.27 -9.87
N VAL A 77 -1.68 -3.88 -9.36
CA VAL A 77 -1.95 -2.49 -8.96
C VAL A 77 -2.01 -2.41 -7.43
N GLY A 78 -1.07 -1.66 -6.86
CA GLY A 78 -1.07 -1.29 -5.45
C GLY A 78 -1.83 0.02 -5.23
N ILE A 79 -2.66 0.05 -4.19
CA ILE A 79 -3.25 1.28 -3.65
C ILE A 79 -2.71 1.45 -2.23
N ILE A 80 -2.02 2.55 -1.98
CA ILE A 80 -1.37 2.85 -0.71
C ILE A 80 -2.06 4.07 -0.11
N MET A 81 -2.62 3.88 1.08
CA MET A 81 -3.38 4.90 1.81
C MET A 81 -2.66 5.18 3.13
N PRO A 82 -2.13 6.39 3.35
CA PRO A 82 -1.60 6.79 4.64
C PRO A 82 -2.73 6.85 5.68
N ILE A 83 -2.42 6.46 6.91
CA ILE A 83 -3.38 6.46 8.02
C ILE A 83 -3.01 7.60 8.95
N PHE A 84 -3.99 8.45 9.28
CA PHE A 84 -3.82 9.53 10.24
C PHE A 84 -4.62 9.25 11.50
N TYR A 85 -4.09 9.72 12.63
CA TYR A 85 -4.74 9.66 13.92
C TYR A 85 -4.75 11.04 14.57
N ASP A 86 -5.89 11.43 15.14
CA ASP A 86 -6.06 12.68 15.87
C ASP A 86 -5.36 12.60 17.24
N LEU A 87 -4.27 13.35 17.38
CA LEU A 87 -3.53 13.52 18.63
C LEU A 87 -3.78 14.91 19.23
N GLY A 88 -4.97 15.10 19.80
CA GLY A 88 -5.31 16.32 20.54
C GLY A 88 -5.67 17.51 19.65
N GLY A 89 -6.40 17.26 18.56
CA GLY A 89 -6.80 18.24 17.56
C GLY A 89 -5.84 18.36 16.37
N VAL A 90 -4.88 17.44 16.25
CA VAL A 90 -3.84 17.45 15.21
C VAL A 90 -3.79 16.08 14.54
N GLU A 91 -4.15 16.05 13.25
CA GLU A 91 -4.03 14.86 12.40
C GLU A 91 -2.55 14.52 12.19
N THR A 92 -2.13 13.35 12.71
CA THR A 92 -0.74 12.90 12.64
C THR A 92 -0.67 11.59 11.87
N LEU A 93 0.26 11.49 10.91
CA LEU A 93 0.53 10.24 10.19
C LEU A 93 1.09 9.18 11.17
N VAL A 94 0.49 7.99 11.16
CA VAL A 94 0.85 6.87 12.06
C VAL A 94 1.22 5.59 11.31
#